data_AF-A0ABC8S1F6-F1
#
_entry.id   AF-A0ABC8S1F6-F1
#
_cell.length_a   1.000
_cell.length_b   1.000
_cell.length_c   1.000
_cell.angle_alpha   90.00
_cell.angle_beta   90.00
_cell.angle_gamma   90.00
#
_symmetry.space_group_name_H-M   'P 1'
#
loop_
_entity.id
_entity.type
_entity.pdbx_description
1 polymer ?
#
loop_
_entity_poly.entity_id
_entity_poly.type
_entity_poly.pdbx_seq_one_letter_code
_entity_poly.pdbx_strand_id
1 'polypeptide(L)'
;MGVSPLNSYLDSVGAPSFERGCNFATGGSTILPANANSISPFSFRIQVAQFVRFKARVLELLAKDKKLRKFLPSEDSFRQGLYMFDIGQNDLDAALYSKSEDQVTALIPTILAELEIGIKVLLAKDLDTMGVSPLNSYLDSVGAPSFERGCNFATGGSTILPANANSISPFSFRIQVAQFVRFKARVLELLAKDKKLRKFLPSEDSFRQGLYMFDIGQNDLDAALYSKSEDQVTALIPTILAELEIGIKTLYNEGARNFWIHNTGPLGCLPRIIAIFGKDPSTLDEVGCVKVHNHAAMLFNTQLHSLSMKFQEQLPESNVTYTDIFSIKFNLISNFSQLGFKQPLSACCGYGGPPLNFDTRIACGETKNLNGTLVTAKPCNNTDEYVNWDGNHYTEAANLFISSQILSGKYSGPASIDEYPIFSWLQVE
;
A
#
# COMPACT_ATOMS: atom_id res chain seq x y z
N MET A 1 -9.83 11.92 -39.46
CA MET A 1 -10.37 10.79 -38.68
C MET A 1 -10.33 11.19 -37.21
N GLY A 2 -11.49 11.37 -36.57
CA GLY A 2 -11.55 11.77 -35.16
C GLY A 2 -11.33 10.55 -34.25
N VAL A 3 -10.14 10.40 -33.71
CA VAL A 3 -9.86 9.40 -32.67
C VAL A 3 -10.34 10.00 -31.35
N SER A 4 -11.26 9.31 -30.65
CA SER A 4 -11.67 9.72 -29.29
C SER A 4 -10.45 9.68 -28.37
N PRO A 5 -10.26 10.67 -27.48
CA PRO A 5 -9.15 10.67 -26.53
C PRO A 5 -9.19 9.43 -25.65
N LEU A 6 -8.01 8.86 -25.36
CA LEU A 6 -7.89 7.72 -24.45
C LEU A 6 -8.29 8.13 -23.03
N ASN A 7 -9.07 7.29 -22.36
CA ASN A 7 -9.37 7.47 -20.94
C ASN A 7 -8.12 7.18 -20.10
N SER A 8 -7.88 8.00 -19.08
CA SER A 8 -6.80 7.77 -18.10
C SER A 8 -7.08 6.52 -17.27
N TYR A 9 -6.10 5.64 -17.12
CA TYR A 9 -6.22 4.46 -16.25
C TYR A 9 -6.50 4.84 -14.79
N LEU A 10 -5.98 5.98 -14.35
CA LEU A 10 -6.16 6.46 -12.98
C LEU A 10 -7.54 7.10 -12.74
N ASP A 11 -8.35 7.29 -13.79
CA ASP A 11 -9.76 7.68 -13.66
C ASP A 11 -10.63 6.44 -13.49
N SER A 12 -10.86 6.06 -12.25
CA SER A 12 -11.66 4.88 -11.92
C SER A 12 -13.16 5.04 -12.07
N VAL A 13 -13.65 6.27 -12.19
CA VAL A 13 -15.08 6.56 -12.17
C VAL A 13 -15.50 7.42 -13.38
N GLY A 14 -16.31 6.83 -14.26
CA GLY A 14 -16.96 7.52 -15.37
C GLY A 14 -16.24 7.46 -16.72
N ALA A 15 -15.26 6.57 -16.88
CA ALA A 15 -14.73 6.22 -18.20
C ALA A 15 -15.80 5.39 -18.96
N PRO A 16 -16.26 5.84 -20.15
CA PRO A 16 -17.37 5.18 -20.86
C PRO A 16 -16.99 3.83 -21.49
N SER A 17 -15.71 3.62 -21.80
CA SER A 17 -15.16 2.39 -22.37
C SER A 17 -13.63 2.45 -22.39
N PHE A 18 -12.97 1.31 -22.21
CA PHE A 18 -11.54 1.11 -22.48
C PHE A 18 -11.30 0.12 -23.62
N GLU A 19 -12.33 -0.23 -24.39
CA GLU A 19 -12.30 -1.21 -25.49
C GLU A 19 -11.18 -0.93 -26.51
N ARG A 20 -10.86 0.34 -26.75
CA ARG A 20 -9.84 0.79 -27.72
C ARG A 20 -8.49 1.11 -27.11
N GLY A 21 -8.31 0.81 -25.83
CA GLY A 21 -7.09 1.07 -25.08
C GLY A 21 -7.26 2.13 -23.98
N CYS A 22 -6.14 2.48 -23.35
CA CYS A 22 -6.11 3.30 -22.14
C CYS A 22 -4.81 4.10 -22.05
N ASN A 23 -4.87 5.27 -21.43
CA ASN A 23 -3.70 6.10 -21.18
C ASN A 23 -3.10 5.82 -19.79
N PHE A 24 -1.88 5.30 -19.76
CA PHE A 24 -1.05 5.12 -18.56
C PHE A 24 0.02 6.22 -18.40
N ALA A 25 0.21 7.05 -19.43
CA ALA A 25 1.13 8.18 -19.42
C ALA A 25 0.80 9.15 -18.29
N THR A 26 1.81 9.48 -17.50
CA THR A 26 1.71 10.47 -16.42
C THR A 26 2.71 11.58 -16.69
N GLY A 27 2.24 12.84 -16.68
CA GLY A 27 3.11 13.98 -16.97
C GLY A 27 4.34 14.03 -16.05
N GLY A 28 5.49 14.37 -16.62
CA GLY A 28 6.77 14.47 -15.93
C GLY A 28 7.44 13.13 -15.61
N SER A 29 6.87 12.01 -16.07
CA SER A 29 7.41 10.67 -15.81
C SER A 29 8.74 10.42 -16.51
N THR A 30 9.53 9.51 -15.94
CA THR A 30 10.85 9.09 -16.43
C THR A 30 10.86 7.60 -16.76
N ILE A 31 11.76 7.14 -17.60
CA ILE A 31 12.03 5.71 -17.77
C ILE A 31 12.69 5.16 -16.51
N LEU A 32 13.70 5.88 -16.00
CA LEU A 32 14.40 5.49 -14.78
C LEU A 32 13.51 5.67 -13.55
N PRO A 33 13.79 4.94 -12.45
CA PRO A 33 13.19 5.22 -11.15
C PRO A 33 13.35 6.69 -10.76
N ALA A 34 12.28 7.27 -10.19
CA ALA A 34 12.30 8.65 -9.73
C ALA A 34 13.36 8.84 -8.64
N ASN A 35 13.97 10.02 -8.62
CA ASN A 35 14.95 10.45 -7.62
C ASN A 35 14.59 11.82 -7.05
N ALA A 36 15.48 12.41 -6.23
CA ALA A 36 15.21 13.66 -5.51
C ALA A 36 14.94 14.87 -6.41
N ASN A 37 15.36 14.80 -7.67
CA ASN A 37 15.20 15.86 -8.65
C ASN A 37 14.07 15.55 -9.65
N SER A 38 13.37 14.42 -9.51
CA SER A 38 12.29 14.03 -10.41
C SER A 38 11.01 14.84 -10.14
N ILE A 39 10.47 15.45 -11.18
CA ILE A 39 9.23 16.24 -11.13
C ILE A 39 7.99 15.35 -10.98
N SER A 40 8.08 14.09 -11.43
CA SER A 40 7.06 13.07 -11.26
C SER A 40 7.65 11.83 -10.60
N PRO A 41 6.93 11.20 -9.67
CA PRO A 41 7.40 9.97 -9.04
C PRO A 41 7.01 8.71 -9.83
N PHE A 42 6.36 8.88 -10.99
CA PHE A 42 5.97 7.77 -11.86
C PHE A 42 7.11 7.44 -12.83
N SER A 43 7.65 6.23 -12.75
CA SER A 43 8.58 5.70 -13.75
C SER A 43 7.86 4.85 -14.80
N PHE A 44 8.52 4.56 -15.93
CA PHE A 44 7.99 3.66 -16.95
C PHE A 44 7.64 2.29 -16.36
N ARG A 45 8.44 1.77 -15.42
CA ARG A 45 8.16 0.52 -14.71
C ARG A 45 6.85 0.56 -13.94
N ILE A 46 6.51 1.70 -13.32
CA ILE A 46 5.24 1.87 -12.60
C ILE A 46 4.06 1.86 -13.59
N GLN A 47 4.21 2.55 -14.72
CA GLN A 47 3.17 2.58 -15.76
C GLN A 47 2.95 1.18 -16.38
N VAL A 48 4.01 0.42 -16.61
CA VAL A 48 3.95 -0.97 -17.09
C VAL A 48 3.24 -1.87 -16.06
N ALA A 49 3.58 -1.74 -14.78
CA ALA A 49 2.92 -2.51 -13.71
C ALA A 49 1.41 -2.21 -13.62
N GLN A 50 1.03 -0.94 -13.83
CA GLN A 50 -0.38 -0.55 -13.90
C GLN A 50 -1.10 -1.19 -15.09
N PHE A 51 -0.48 -1.19 -16.28
CA PHE A 51 -1.04 -1.88 -17.46
C PHE A 51 -1.24 -3.38 -17.22
N VAL A 52 -0.26 -4.03 -16.62
CA VAL A 52 -0.32 -5.47 -16.33
C VAL A 52 -1.49 -5.80 -15.40
N ARG A 53 -1.64 -5.03 -14.31
CA ARG A 53 -2.77 -5.19 -13.37
C ARG A 53 -4.12 -4.93 -14.04
N PHE A 54 -4.20 -3.86 -14.84
CA PHE A 54 -5.37 -3.54 -15.64
C PHE A 54 -5.77 -4.73 -16.54
N LYS A 55 -4.82 -5.25 -17.33
CA LYS A 55 -5.06 -6.38 -18.24
C LYS A 55 -5.58 -7.62 -17.51
N ALA A 56 -4.91 -8.03 -16.44
CA ALA A 56 -5.31 -9.19 -15.65
C ALA A 56 -6.75 -9.03 -15.14
N ARG A 57 -7.07 -7.88 -14.55
CA ARG A 57 -8.41 -7.59 -14.03
C ARG A 57 -9.47 -7.58 -15.12
N VAL A 58 -9.19 -6.96 -16.26
CA VAL A 58 -10.12 -6.93 -17.41
C VAL A 58 -10.48 -8.34 -17.88
N LEU A 59 -9.48 -9.21 -18.03
CA LEU A 59 -9.69 -10.58 -18.49
C LEU A 59 -10.49 -11.41 -17.48
N GLU A 60 -10.21 -11.25 -16.18
CA GLU A 60 -10.99 -11.85 -15.10
C GLU A 60 -12.48 -11.46 -15.17
N LEU A 61 -12.76 -10.18 -15.41
CA LEU A 61 -14.12 -9.65 -15.49
C LEU A 61 -14.86 -10.12 -16.74
N LEU A 62 -14.17 -10.19 -17.88
CA LEU A 62 -14.73 -10.70 -19.12
C LEU A 62 -15.05 -12.21 -19.04
N ALA A 63 -14.29 -12.96 -18.24
CA ALA A 63 -14.61 -14.35 -17.93
C ALA A 63 -15.90 -14.47 -17.11
N LYS A 64 -16.16 -13.52 -16.20
CA LYS A 64 -17.36 -13.47 -15.34
C LYS A 64 -18.62 -12.95 -16.06
N ASP A 65 -18.51 -11.93 -16.90
CA ASP A 65 -19.64 -11.40 -17.68
C ASP A 65 -19.22 -10.99 -19.10
N LYS A 66 -19.61 -11.81 -20.09
CA LYS A 66 -19.33 -11.56 -21.51
C LYS A 66 -20.01 -10.30 -22.05
N LYS A 67 -21.04 -9.76 -21.38
CA LYS A 67 -21.70 -8.50 -21.79
C LYS A 67 -20.79 -7.28 -21.59
N LEU A 68 -19.72 -7.40 -20.82
CA LEU A 68 -18.74 -6.34 -20.61
C LEU A 68 -17.83 -6.11 -21.83
N ARG A 69 -17.82 -7.00 -22.84
CA ARG A 69 -17.02 -6.87 -24.07
C ARG A 69 -17.26 -5.58 -24.86
N LYS A 70 -18.43 -4.95 -24.70
CA LYS A 70 -18.74 -3.65 -25.34
C LYS A 70 -18.07 -2.44 -24.66
N PHE A 71 -17.47 -2.64 -23.49
CA PHE A 71 -16.83 -1.59 -22.69
C PHE A 71 -15.37 -1.91 -22.39
N LEU A 72 -15.00 -3.18 -22.39
CA LEU A 72 -13.70 -3.66 -21.96
C LEU A 72 -12.99 -4.41 -23.09
N PRO A 73 -11.66 -4.23 -23.25
CA PRO A 73 -10.91 -4.89 -24.30
C PRO A 73 -10.84 -6.40 -24.06
N SER A 74 -11.22 -7.19 -25.07
CA SER A 74 -10.97 -8.64 -25.08
C SER A 74 -9.48 -8.95 -25.20
N GLU A 75 -9.08 -10.21 -25.01
CA GLU A 75 -7.68 -10.60 -25.16
C GLU A 75 -7.11 -10.23 -26.55
N ASP A 76 -7.92 -10.39 -27.61
CA ASP A 76 -7.55 -9.94 -28.95
C ASP A 76 -7.54 -8.41 -29.07
N SER A 77 -8.48 -7.72 -28.41
CA SER A 77 -8.52 -6.25 -28.37
C SER A 77 -7.32 -5.67 -27.63
N PHE A 78 -6.75 -6.35 -26.62
CA PHE A 78 -5.50 -5.95 -25.98
C PHE A 78 -4.31 -5.96 -26.94
N ARG A 79 -4.32 -6.84 -27.96
CA ARG A 79 -3.29 -6.88 -29.00
C ARG A 79 -3.45 -5.75 -30.02
N GLN A 80 -4.65 -5.19 -30.14
CA GLN A 80 -5.03 -4.22 -31.16
C GLN A 80 -5.30 -2.81 -30.58
N GLY A 81 -5.35 -2.69 -29.25
CA GLY A 81 -5.67 -1.47 -28.54
C GLY A 81 -4.50 -0.49 -28.50
N LEU A 82 -4.82 0.79 -28.39
CA LEU A 82 -3.84 1.85 -28.25
C LEU A 82 -3.58 2.13 -26.77
N TYR A 83 -2.39 1.78 -26.29
CA TYR A 83 -1.97 2.04 -24.91
C TYR A 83 -0.85 3.06 -24.91
N MET A 84 -1.06 4.15 -24.19
CA MET A 84 -0.10 5.24 -24.14
C MET A 84 0.68 5.16 -22.84
N PHE A 85 2.00 5.14 -22.96
CA PHE A 85 2.96 5.22 -21.86
C PHE A 85 3.83 6.45 -22.14
N ASP A 86 4.15 7.22 -21.11
CA ASP A 86 5.14 8.29 -21.23
C ASP A 86 6.51 7.69 -20.93
N ILE A 87 7.34 7.68 -21.97
CA ILE A 87 8.70 7.11 -21.97
C ILE A 87 9.77 8.21 -21.98
N GLY A 88 9.44 9.40 -21.46
CA GLY A 88 10.40 10.37 -20.94
C GLY A 88 11.38 10.98 -21.96
N GLN A 89 11.05 12.19 -22.44
CA GLN A 89 12.07 13.22 -22.73
C GLN A 89 12.74 13.71 -21.42
N ASN A 90 12.04 13.51 -20.29
CA ASN A 90 12.37 14.05 -18.97
C ASN A 90 13.62 13.42 -18.32
N ASP A 91 13.98 12.16 -18.65
CA ASP A 91 15.23 11.55 -18.17
C ASP A 91 16.46 12.33 -18.64
N LEU A 92 16.43 12.80 -19.89
CA LEU A 92 17.50 13.58 -20.50
C LEU A 92 17.39 15.06 -20.13
N ASP A 93 16.18 15.62 -20.14
CA ASP A 93 15.93 17.03 -19.78
C ASP A 93 16.37 17.34 -18.34
N ALA A 94 15.98 16.51 -17.36
CA ALA A 94 16.40 16.65 -15.97
C ALA A 94 17.93 16.49 -15.79
N ALA A 95 18.55 15.60 -16.55
CA ALA A 95 19.98 15.39 -16.51
C ALA A 95 20.75 16.59 -17.10
N LEU A 96 20.26 17.20 -18.18
CA LEU A 96 20.88 18.37 -18.83
C LEU A 96 20.90 19.63 -17.94
N TYR A 97 20.00 19.72 -16.95
CA TYR A 97 20.05 20.81 -15.95
C TYR A 97 21.21 20.69 -14.96
N SER A 98 21.82 19.52 -14.80
CA SER A 98 22.76 19.25 -13.70
C SER A 98 24.01 18.44 -14.07
N LYS A 99 24.14 17.99 -15.31
CA LYS A 99 25.22 17.12 -15.81
C LYS A 99 25.79 17.62 -17.13
N SER A 100 27.04 17.27 -17.44
CA SER A 100 27.62 17.54 -18.76
C SER A 100 27.03 16.62 -19.84
N GLU A 101 27.17 17.01 -21.10
CA GLU A 101 26.69 16.23 -22.25
C GLU A 101 27.24 14.78 -22.26
N ASP A 102 28.53 14.59 -21.94
CA ASP A 102 29.14 13.26 -21.83
C ASP A 102 28.50 12.42 -20.70
N GLN A 103 28.18 13.05 -19.57
CA GLN A 103 27.53 12.39 -18.44
C GLN A 103 26.07 12.04 -18.74
N VAL A 104 25.36 12.87 -19.51
CA VAL A 104 24.00 12.60 -20.00
C VAL A 104 24.03 11.46 -21.00
N THR A 105 24.99 11.47 -21.93
CA THR A 105 25.19 10.42 -22.94
C THR A 105 25.46 9.06 -22.29
N ALA A 106 26.21 9.04 -21.18
CA ALA A 106 26.48 7.82 -20.42
C ALA A 106 25.24 7.21 -19.73
N LEU A 107 24.14 7.96 -19.56
CA LEU A 107 22.88 7.45 -18.99
C LEU A 107 22.00 6.73 -20.03
N ILE A 108 22.20 7.00 -21.32
CA ILE A 108 21.37 6.46 -22.41
C ILE A 108 21.31 4.93 -22.40
N PRO A 109 22.41 4.17 -22.25
CA PRO A 109 22.34 2.70 -22.23
C PRO A 109 21.48 2.16 -21.09
N THR A 110 21.52 2.79 -19.91
CA THR A 110 20.72 2.38 -18.74
C THR A 110 19.23 2.69 -18.95
N ILE A 111 18.92 3.86 -19.52
CA ILE A 111 17.56 4.25 -19.90
C ILE A 111 16.99 3.23 -20.91
N LEU A 112 17.77 2.89 -21.95
CA LEU A 112 17.36 1.92 -22.97
C LEU A 112 17.16 0.51 -22.40
N ALA A 113 18.01 0.08 -21.45
CA ALA A 113 17.87 -1.21 -20.79
C ALA A 113 16.57 -1.30 -19.95
N GLU A 114 16.24 -0.26 -19.18
CA GLU A 114 14.99 -0.21 -18.40
C GLU A 114 13.75 -0.15 -19.31
N LEU A 115 13.83 0.58 -20.42
CA LEU A 115 12.80 0.59 -21.45
C LEU A 115 12.61 -0.81 -22.06
N GLU A 116 13.69 -1.52 -22.38
CA GLU A 116 13.64 -2.87 -22.93
C GLU A 116 13.01 -3.86 -21.94
N ILE A 117 13.34 -3.77 -20.65
CA ILE A 117 12.74 -4.60 -19.59
C ILE A 117 11.22 -4.35 -19.53
N GLY A 118 10.79 -3.09 -19.48
CA GLY A 118 9.37 -2.76 -19.43
C GLY A 118 8.61 -3.23 -20.68
N ILE A 119 9.19 -3.09 -21.87
CA ILE A 119 8.61 -3.60 -23.12
C ILE A 119 8.48 -5.13 -23.08
N LYS A 120 9.49 -5.85 -22.60
CA LYS A 120 9.42 -7.32 -22.44
C LYS A 120 8.27 -7.75 -21.53
N VAL A 121 8.03 -7.02 -20.43
CA VAL A 121 6.91 -7.27 -19.51
C VAL A 121 5.56 -7.01 -20.19
N LEU A 122 5.44 -5.94 -20.99
CA LEU A 122 4.21 -5.67 -21.77
C LEU A 122 3.89 -6.78 -22.78
N LEU A 123 4.93 -7.47 -23.28
CA LEU A 123 4.80 -8.55 -24.27
C LEU A 123 4.58 -9.94 -23.65
N ALA A 124 4.72 -10.10 -22.32
CA ALA A 124 4.55 -11.37 -21.63
C ALA A 124 3.06 -11.80 -21.56
N LYS A 125 2.80 -13.12 -21.64
CA LYS A 125 1.46 -13.67 -21.92
C LYS A 125 0.57 -13.95 -20.69
N ASP A 126 1.11 -14.29 -19.53
CA ASP A 126 0.30 -14.87 -18.44
C ASP A 126 0.50 -14.16 -17.09
N LEU A 127 -0.59 -13.91 -16.36
CA LEU A 127 -0.62 -13.56 -14.94
C LEU A 127 -1.99 -13.95 -14.34
N ASP A 128 -1.99 -14.98 -13.49
CA ASP A 128 -3.15 -15.47 -12.75
C ASP A 128 -3.38 -14.67 -11.46
N THR A 129 -4.66 -14.42 -11.12
CA THR A 129 -5.08 -13.81 -9.85
C THR A 129 -6.05 -14.71 -9.08
N MET A 130 -5.77 -14.90 -7.79
CA MET A 130 -6.61 -15.65 -6.84
C MET A 130 -7.68 -14.75 -6.20
N GLY A 131 -8.82 -15.36 -5.88
CA GLY A 131 -10.06 -14.68 -5.51
C GLY A 131 -10.42 -14.72 -4.03
N VAL A 132 -10.65 -13.52 -3.48
CA VAL A 132 -11.60 -13.16 -2.42
C VAL A 132 -12.06 -11.76 -2.79
N SER A 133 -13.35 -11.38 -2.73
CA SER A 133 -13.79 -10.07 -3.24
C SER A 133 -13.50 -8.96 -2.22
N PRO A 134 -12.43 -8.15 -2.40
CA PRO A 134 -12.09 -7.05 -1.50
C PRO A 134 -12.95 -5.83 -1.85
N LEU A 135 -12.84 -4.75 -1.07
CA LEU A 135 -13.27 -3.44 -1.58
C LEU A 135 -12.56 -3.16 -2.91
N ASN A 136 -13.28 -2.59 -3.87
CA ASN A 136 -12.67 -2.22 -5.15
C ASN A 136 -11.63 -1.13 -4.92
N SER A 137 -10.43 -1.29 -5.49
CA SER A 137 -9.37 -0.31 -5.35
C SER A 137 -9.74 0.96 -6.12
N TYR A 138 -9.38 2.13 -5.59
CA TYR A 138 -9.61 3.41 -6.26
C TYR A 138 -8.94 3.47 -7.64
N LEU A 139 -7.86 2.72 -7.87
CA LEU A 139 -7.19 2.68 -9.17
C LEU A 139 -7.65 1.53 -10.07
N ASP A 140 -8.62 0.71 -9.63
CA ASP A 140 -9.21 -0.34 -10.47
C ASP A 140 -10.26 0.28 -11.40
N SER A 141 -9.78 0.88 -12.49
CA SER A 141 -10.64 1.58 -13.47
C SER A 141 -11.48 0.67 -14.35
N VAL A 142 -11.19 -0.63 -14.37
CA VAL A 142 -11.98 -1.61 -15.12
C VAL A 142 -12.67 -2.62 -14.20
N GLY A 143 -14.00 -2.63 -14.34
CA GLY A 143 -14.96 -3.56 -13.75
C GLY A 143 -14.82 -3.80 -12.26
N ALA A 144 -14.54 -2.75 -11.49
CA ALA A 144 -15.16 -2.64 -10.18
C ALA A 144 -16.69 -2.78 -10.39
N PRO A 145 -17.35 -3.87 -9.94
CA PRO A 145 -18.76 -4.07 -10.23
C PRO A 145 -19.65 -3.02 -9.54
N SER A 146 -19.10 -2.28 -8.58
CA SER A 146 -19.75 -1.17 -7.88
C SER A 146 -18.80 -0.58 -6.82
N PHE A 147 -18.81 0.73 -6.61
CA PHE A 147 -18.25 1.40 -5.42
C PHE A 147 -19.31 1.71 -4.35
N GLU A 148 -20.53 1.17 -4.48
CA GLU A 148 -21.67 1.45 -3.58
C GLU A 148 -21.35 1.10 -2.12
N ARG A 149 -20.55 0.05 -1.90
CA ARG A 149 -20.14 -0.41 -0.57
C ARG A 149 -18.81 0.16 -0.07
N GLY A 150 -18.17 1.04 -0.85
CA GLY A 150 -16.90 1.64 -0.51
C GLY A 150 -15.82 1.48 -1.58
N CYS A 151 -14.66 2.06 -1.28
CA CYS A 151 -13.52 2.16 -2.17
C CYS A 151 -12.22 2.11 -1.36
N ASN A 152 -11.24 1.35 -1.83
CA ASN A 152 -9.94 1.23 -1.17
C ASN A 152 -8.90 2.18 -1.79
N PHE A 153 -8.43 3.16 -1.02
CA PHE A 153 -7.40 4.12 -1.44
C PHE A 153 -5.99 3.74 -0.94
N ALA A 154 -5.87 2.69 -0.12
CA ALA A 154 -4.61 2.26 0.43
C ALA A 154 -3.64 1.80 -0.67
N THR A 155 -2.37 2.13 -0.51
CA THR A 155 -1.30 1.70 -1.41
C THR A 155 -0.14 1.13 -0.61
N GLY A 156 0.40 0.00 -1.05
CA GLY A 156 1.57 -0.62 -0.41
C GLY A 156 2.78 0.31 -0.42
N GLY A 157 3.51 0.36 0.70
CA GLY A 157 4.68 1.24 0.87
C GLY A 157 4.36 2.72 1.07
N SER A 158 3.07 3.09 1.21
CA SER A 158 2.66 4.47 1.44
C SER A 158 3.01 4.98 2.83
N THR A 159 3.45 6.23 2.88
CA THR A 159 3.77 7.00 4.08
C THR A 159 2.71 8.04 4.36
N ILE A 160 2.60 8.48 5.62
CA ILE A 160 1.81 9.66 5.99
C ILE A 160 2.50 10.91 5.42
N LEU A 161 3.81 11.01 5.62
CA LEU A 161 4.61 12.11 5.10
C LEU A 161 4.60 12.12 3.56
N PRO A 162 4.76 13.31 2.94
CA PRO A 162 4.92 13.42 1.50
C PRO A 162 6.03 12.52 0.96
N ALA A 163 5.76 11.88 -0.17
CA ALA A 163 6.74 11.05 -0.84
C ALA A 163 7.97 11.87 -1.25
N ASN A 164 9.15 11.27 -1.14
CA ASN A 164 10.41 11.81 -1.62
C ASN A 164 11.12 10.77 -2.50
N ALA A 165 12.34 11.09 -2.95
CA ALA A 165 13.17 10.24 -3.79
C ALA A 165 13.30 8.77 -3.33
N ASN A 166 13.29 8.58 -2.01
CA ASN A 166 13.54 7.29 -1.37
C ASN A 166 12.24 6.57 -1.02
N SER A 167 11.08 7.16 -1.29
CA SER A 167 9.78 6.57 -1.00
C SER A 167 9.48 5.42 -1.97
N ILE A 168 9.09 4.27 -1.40
CA ILE A 168 8.66 3.10 -2.18
C ILE A 168 7.35 3.39 -2.94
N SER A 169 6.47 4.20 -2.34
CA SER A 169 5.18 4.59 -2.92
C SER A 169 5.12 6.10 -3.16
N PRO A 170 4.64 6.54 -4.34
CA PRO A 170 4.34 7.95 -4.58
C PRO A 170 3.03 8.42 -3.92
N PHE A 171 2.20 7.48 -3.47
CA PHE A 171 0.85 7.75 -2.98
C PHE A 171 0.85 7.94 -1.46
N SER A 172 1.39 9.07 -0.99
CA SER A 172 1.32 9.42 0.44
C SER A 172 -0.13 9.58 0.92
N PHE A 173 -0.33 9.66 2.23
CA PHE A 173 -1.67 9.85 2.81
C PHE A 173 -2.42 11.04 2.20
N ARG A 174 -1.73 12.17 2.03
CA ARG A 174 -2.30 13.35 1.38
C ARG A 174 -2.81 13.06 -0.05
N ILE A 175 -2.10 12.24 -0.81
CA ILE A 175 -2.54 11.84 -2.15
C ILE A 175 -3.76 10.92 -2.06
N GLN A 176 -3.80 9.98 -1.12
CA GLN A 176 -4.97 9.12 -0.90
C GLN A 176 -6.21 9.94 -0.51
N VAL A 177 -6.05 10.96 0.33
CA VAL A 177 -7.12 11.91 0.67
C VAL A 177 -7.58 12.69 -0.57
N ALA A 178 -6.65 13.20 -1.38
CA ALA A 178 -6.99 13.91 -2.62
C ALA A 178 -7.72 13.02 -3.63
N GLN A 179 -7.35 11.74 -3.72
CA GLN A 179 -8.05 10.74 -4.53
C GLN A 179 -9.48 10.54 -4.03
N PHE A 180 -9.70 10.48 -2.71
CA PHE A 180 -11.05 10.42 -2.15
C PHE A 180 -11.88 11.67 -2.49
N VAL A 181 -11.32 12.87 -2.34
CA VAL A 181 -12.04 14.12 -2.68
C VAL A 181 -12.47 14.11 -4.14
N ARG A 182 -11.55 13.74 -5.05
CA ARG A 182 -11.85 13.60 -6.48
C ARG A 182 -12.91 12.52 -6.73
N PHE A 183 -12.79 11.37 -6.08
CA PHE A 183 -13.76 10.26 -6.17
C PHE A 183 -15.16 10.73 -5.80
N LYS A 184 -15.32 11.38 -4.64
CA LYS A 184 -16.60 11.91 -4.16
C LYS A 184 -17.19 12.91 -5.14
N ALA A 185 -16.42 13.91 -5.56
CA ALA A 185 -16.87 14.92 -6.52
C ALA A 185 -17.38 14.28 -7.83
N ARG A 186 -16.62 13.30 -8.35
CA ARG A 186 -16.97 12.59 -9.57
C ARG A 186 -18.22 11.72 -9.43
N VAL A 187 -18.38 11.03 -8.30
CA VAL A 187 -19.58 10.26 -7.98
C VAL A 187 -20.83 11.16 -8.00
N LEU A 188 -20.78 12.29 -7.30
CA LEU A 188 -21.92 13.20 -7.21
C LEU A 188 -22.29 13.80 -8.57
N GLU A 189 -21.28 14.18 -9.37
CA GLU A 189 -21.49 14.66 -10.74
C GLU A 189 -22.22 13.63 -11.61
N LEU A 190 -21.80 12.35 -11.54
CA LEU A 190 -22.40 11.28 -12.32
C LEU A 190 -23.82 10.94 -11.85
N LEU A 191 -24.07 10.92 -10.54
CA LEU A 191 -25.40 10.70 -9.98
C LEU A 191 -26.40 11.81 -10.34
N ALA A 192 -25.91 13.05 -10.47
CA ALA A 192 -26.72 14.17 -10.96
C ALA A 192 -27.13 13.99 -12.44
N LYS A 193 -26.28 13.37 -13.25
CA LYS A 193 -26.53 13.10 -14.68
C LYS A 193 -27.41 11.87 -14.90
N ASP A 194 -27.18 10.78 -14.17
CA ASP A 194 -27.97 9.54 -14.28
C ASP A 194 -28.21 8.89 -12.91
N LYS A 195 -29.44 9.03 -12.41
CA LYS A 195 -29.88 8.43 -11.15
C LYS A 195 -29.82 6.90 -11.15
N LYS A 196 -29.79 6.24 -12.32
CA LYS A 196 -29.64 4.78 -12.42
C LYS A 196 -28.27 4.30 -11.94
N LEU A 197 -27.28 5.19 -11.84
CA LEU A 197 -25.95 4.87 -11.33
C LEU A 197 -25.90 4.67 -9.81
N ARG A 198 -26.97 4.97 -9.06
CA ARG A 198 -27.08 4.69 -7.60
C ARG A 198 -26.93 3.22 -7.24
N LYS A 199 -27.17 2.30 -8.17
CA LYS A 199 -26.92 0.87 -7.97
C LYS A 199 -25.43 0.49 -7.99
N PHE A 200 -24.57 1.42 -8.41
CA PHE A 200 -23.14 1.20 -8.58
C PHE A 200 -22.28 2.18 -7.81
N LEU A 201 -22.79 3.38 -7.48
CA LEU A 201 -22.05 4.45 -6.82
C LEU A 201 -22.70 4.82 -5.49
N PRO A 202 -21.91 5.22 -4.48
CA PRO A 202 -22.43 5.60 -3.17
C PRO A 202 -23.29 6.87 -3.28
N SER A 203 -24.35 6.97 -2.47
CA SER A 203 -25.15 8.19 -2.41
C SER A 203 -24.38 9.30 -1.69
N GLU A 204 -24.91 10.53 -1.74
CA GLU A 204 -24.33 11.63 -0.96
C GLU A 204 -24.29 11.32 0.55
N ASP A 205 -25.38 10.76 1.08
CA ASP A 205 -25.46 10.34 2.49
C ASP A 205 -24.46 9.23 2.84
N SER A 206 -24.12 8.36 1.89
CA SER A 206 -23.12 7.31 2.11
C SER A 206 -21.73 7.89 2.46
N PHE A 207 -21.38 9.08 1.97
CA PHE A 207 -20.11 9.72 2.37
C PHE A 207 -20.13 10.17 3.83
N ARG A 208 -21.30 10.51 4.38
CA ARG A 208 -21.45 10.81 5.80
C ARG A 208 -21.50 9.55 6.66
N GLN A 209 -22.21 8.52 6.20
CA GLN A 209 -22.43 7.27 6.95
C GLN A 209 -21.27 6.27 6.82
N GLY A 210 -20.41 6.43 5.82
CA GLY A 210 -19.30 5.54 5.55
C GLY A 210 -18.33 5.41 6.73
N LEU A 211 -17.69 4.24 6.80
CA LEU A 211 -16.61 3.95 7.73
C LEU A 211 -15.26 4.18 7.03
N TYR A 212 -14.46 5.08 7.57
CA TYR A 212 -13.16 5.48 7.02
C TYR A 212 -12.07 4.80 7.84
N MET A 213 -11.43 3.79 7.26
CA MET A 213 -10.40 2.99 7.94
C MET A 213 -8.99 3.48 7.57
N PHE A 214 -8.12 3.59 8.57
CA PHE A 214 -6.73 4.02 8.41
C PHE A 214 -5.78 3.03 9.08
N ASP A 215 -4.90 2.41 8.29
CA ASP A 215 -3.74 1.63 8.75
C ASP A 215 -2.53 2.17 7.97
N ILE A 216 -1.83 3.15 8.57
CA ILE A 216 -0.74 3.89 7.94
C ILE A 216 0.18 4.49 9.01
N GLY A 217 1.43 4.78 8.65
CA GLY A 217 2.46 5.33 9.55
C GLY A 217 3.61 4.36 9.82
N GLN A 218 3.39 3.05 9.71
CA GLN A 218 4.45 2.05 9.87
C GLN A 218 5.60 2.28 8.89
N ASN A 219 5.30 2.58 7.63
CA ASN A 219 6.32 2.81 6.59
C ASN A 219 7.15 4.07 6.85
N ASP A 220 6.59 5.09 7.52
CA ASP A 220 7.33 6.30 7.90
C ASP A 220 8.42 5.96 8.93
N LEU A 221 8.05 5.20 9.97
CA LEU A 221 8.99 4.73 10.99
C LEU A 221 10.03 3.77 10.41
N ASP A 222 9.56 2.78 9.65
CA ASP A 222 10.39 1.77 9.02
C ASP A 222 11.47 2.40 8.14
N ALA A 223 11.08 3.25 7.18
CA ALA A 223 12.02 3.93 6.29
C ALA A 223 13.02 4.81 7.06
N ALA A 224 12.58 5.50 8.12
CA ALA A 224 13.43 6.36 8.91
C ALA A 224 14.50 5.57 9.70
N LEU A 225 14.13 4.42 10.29
CA LEU A 225 15.01 3.57 11.10
C LEU A 225 16.17 2.94 10.31
N TYR A 226 16.11 2.90 8.98
CA TYR A 226 17.25 2.49 8.15
C TYR A 226 18.42 3.48 8.16
N SER A 227 18.19 4.74 8.50
CA SER A 227 19.20 5.80 8.33
C SER A 227 19.31 6.79 9.48
N LYS A 228 18.46 6.65 10.52
CA LYS A 228 18.38 7.57 11.65
C LYS A 228 18.49 6.81 12.97
N SER A 229 18.97 7.49 14.00
CA SER A 229 18.90 6.97 15.37
C SER A 229 17.47 6.94 15.88
N GLU A 230 17.21 6.18 16.94
CA GLU A 230 15.91 6.13 17.60
C GLU A 230 15.40 7.53 17.99
N ASP A 231 16.21 8.34 18.67
CA ASP A 231 15.88 9.72 19.05
C ASP A 231 15.47 10.59 17.85
N GLN A 232 16.14 10.41 16.72
CA GLN A 232 15.81 11.14 15.50
C GLN A 232 14.48 10.66 14.90
N VAL A 233 14.16 9.36 15.00
CA VAL A 233 12.89 8.81 14.52
C VAL A 233 11.75 9.22 15.43
N THR A 234 11.91 9.14 16.74
CA THR A 234 10.89 9.53 17.72
C THR A 234 10.59 11.03 17.63
N ALA A 235 11.59 11.87 17.35
CA ALA A 235 11.41 13.30 17.09
C ALA A 235 10.60 13.61 15.80
N LEU A 236 10.47 12.67 14.86
CA LEU A 236 9.65 12.86 13.65
C LEU A 236 8.16 12.57 13.88
N ILE A 237 7.81 11.80 14.91
CA ILE A 237 6.43 11.37 15.20
C ILE A 237 5.44 12.55 15.24
N PRO A 238 5.73 13.69 15.92
CA PRO A 238 4.81 14.82 15.92
C PRO A 238 4.53 15.38 14.52
N THR A 239 5.55 15.42 13.65
CA THR A 239 5.39 15.88 12.25
C THR A 239 4.55 14.90 11.43
N ILE A 240 4.79 13.60 11.59
CA ILE A 240 4.00 12.54 10.95
C ILE A 240 2.51 12.70 11.36
N LEU A 241 2.24 12.84 12.66
CA LEU A 241 0.88 12.96 13.18
C LEU A 241 0.20 14.28 12.82
N ALA A 242 0.94 15.38 12.66
CA ALA A 242 0.40 16.64 12.16
C ALA A 242 -0.13 16.51 10.72
N GLU A 243 0.60 15.81 9.83
CA GLU A 243 0.14 15.53 8.46
C GLU A 243 -1.08 14.59 8.46
N LEU A 244 -1.12 13.60 9.35
CA LEU A 244 -2.30 12.75 9.54
C LEU A 244 -3.51 13.59 9.97
N GLU A 245 -3.34 14.48 10.94
CA GLU A 245 -4.39 15.40 11.43
C GLU A 245 -4.95 16.27 10.31
N ILE A 246 -4.10 16.81 9.43
CA ILE A 246 -4.55 17.59 8.26
C ILE A 246 -5.43 16.74 7.34
N GLY A 247 -5.01 15.51 7.02
CA GLY A 247 -5.78 14.63 6.14
C GLY A 247 -7.11 14.20 6.74
N ILE A 248 -7.14 13.84 8.03
CA ILE A 248 -8.39 13.49 8.75
C ILE A 248 -9.34 14.68 8.78
N LYS A 249 -8.86 15.89 9.10
CA LYS A 249 -9.67 17.12 9.07
C LYS A 249 -10.19 17.44 7.67
N THR A 250 -9.41 17.16 6.63
CA THR A 250 -9.86 17.30 5.24
C THR A 250 -11.01 16.35 4.93
N LEU A 251 -10.89 15.06 5.29
CA LEU A 251 -11.96 14.08 5.11
C LEU A 251 -13.23 14.45 5.89
N TYR A 252 -13.08 14.95 7.13
CA TYR A 252 -14.18 15.46 7.93
C TYR A 252 -14.91 16.63 7.25
N ASN A 253 -14.16 17.60 6.71
CA ASN A 253 -14.72 18.71 5.93
C ASN A 253 -15.43 18.22 4.66
N GLU A 254 -14.98 17.09 4.11
CA GLU A 254 -15.63 16.38 3.02
C GLU A 254 -16.77 15.46 3.46
N GLY A 255 -17.27 15.62 4.69
CA GLY A 255 -18.47 14.95 5.16
C GLY A 255 -18.24 13.62 5.87
N ALA A 256 -17.01 13.10 5.93
CA ALA A 256 -16.71 11.89 6.70
C ALA A 256 -17.04 12.10 8.19
N ARG A 257 -17.68 11.11 8.82
CA ARG A 257 -18.02 11.17 10.25
C ARG A 257 -17.58 9.96 11.05
N ASN A 258 -17.33 8.79 10.46
CA ASN A 258 -16.93 7.60 11.21
C ASN A 258 -15.48 7.23 10.85
N PHE A 259 -14.54 7.52 11.75
CA PHE A 259 -13.12 7.25 11.57
C PHE A 259 -12.72 6.02 12.39
N TRP A 260 -12.06 5.07 11.74
CA TRP A 260 -11.53 3.86 12.34
C TRP A 260 -10.03 3.83 12.17
N ILE A 261 -9.32 4.18 13.24
CA ILE A 261 -7.87 4.39 13.24
C ILE A 261 -7.20 3.16 13.83
N HIS A 262 -6.39 2.49 13.05
CA HIS A 262 -5.55 1.38 13.48
C HIS A 262 -4.17 1.92 13.83
N ASN A 263 -3.61 1.44 14.93
CA ASN A 263 -2.24 1.73 15.30
C ASN A 263 -1.26 0.81 14.52
N THR A 264 0.04 1.11 14.55
CA THR A 264 1.03 0.28 13.85
C THR A 264 1.29 -1.03 14.59
N GLY A 265 1.66 -2.09 13.85
CA GLY A 265 2.06 -3.37 14.42
C GLY A 265 3.47 -3.38 15.04
N PRO A 266 3.88 -4.51 15.65
CA PRO A 266 5.21 -4.68 16.23
C PRO A 266 6.27 -4.80 15.14
N LEU A 267 6.78 -3.66 14.69
CA LEU A 267 7.73 -3.54 13.57
C LEU A 267 9.02 -4.36 13.80
N GLY A 268 9.48 -4.44 15.05
CA GLY A 268 10.67 -5.18 15.44
C GLY A 268 10.55 -6.70 15.24
N CYS A 269 9.34 -7.22 15.12
CA CYS A 269 9.10 -8.66 14.96
C CYS A 269 9.06 -9.13 13.50
N LEU A 270 9.20 -8.23 12.53
CA LEU A 270 9.21 -8.61 11.12
C LEU A 270 10.50 -9.37 10.78
N PRO A 271 10.45 -10.51 10.04
CA PRO A 271 11.65 -11.29 9.73
C PRO A 271 12.74 -10.47 9.03
N ARG A 272 12.34 -9.51 8.17
CA ARG A 272 13.26 -8.58 7.52
C ARG A 272 13.99 -7.69 8.51
N ILE A 273 13.27 -7.14 9.50
CA ILE A 273 13.84 -6.25 10.52
C ILE A 273 14.82 -7.03 11.40
N ILE A 274 14.45 -8.22 11.84
CA ILE A 274 15.33 -9.08 12.65
C ILE A 274 16.59 -9.46 11.85
N ALA A 275 16.46 -9.83 10.58
CA ALA A 275 17.61 -10.19 9.74
C ALA A 275 18.63 -9.04 9.57
N ILE A 276 18.15 -7.79 9.53
CA ILE A 276 19.01 -6.62 9.31
C ILE A 276 19.57 -6.08 10.63
N PHE A 277 18.71 -5.87 11.63
CA PHE A 277 19.01 -5.12 12.85
C PHE A 277 19.16 -6.00 14.10
N GLY A 278 18.71 -7.26 14.04
CA GLY A 278 18.76 -8.23 15.13
C GLY A 278 20.03 -9.09 15.19
N LYS A 279 21.14 -8.61 14.62
CA LYS A 279 22.42 -9.37 14.58
C LYS A 279 23.11 -9.45 15.94
N ASP A 280 22.89 -8.45 16.79
CA ASP A 280 23.33 -8.45 18.18
C ASP A 280 22.18 -8.91 19.06
N PRO A 281 22.28 -10.05 19.77
CA PRO A 281 21.23 -10.52 20.67
C PRO A 281 20.82 -9.51 21.74
N SER A 282 21.71 -8.58 22.12
CA SER A 282 21.40 -7.53 23.11
C SER A 282 20.33 -6.54 22.63
N THR A 283 20.08 -6.44 21.32
CA THR A 283 19.07 -5.56 20.74
C THR A 283 17.69 -6.21 20.63
N LEU A 284 17.59 -7.50 20.95
CA LEU A 284 16.35 -8.27 20.90
C LEU A 284 15.63 -8.28 22.26
N ASP A 285 14.31 -8.39 22.24
CA ASP A 285 13.49 -8.70 23.42
C ASP A 285 13.41 -10.22 23.65
N GLU A 286 12.67 -10.62 24.69
CA GLU A 286 12.50 -12.02 25.09
C GLU A 286 11.77 -12.89 24.03
N VAL A 287 11.04 -12.25 23.10
CA VAL A 287 10.33 -12.92 22.02
C VAL A 287 11.20 -13.02 20.76
N GLY A 288 12.32 -12.28 20.71
CA GLY A 288 13.25 -12.23 19.57
C GLY A 288 13.02 -11.07 18.61
N CYS A 289 12.24 -10.06 19.01
CA CYS A 289 11.97 -8.88 18.20
C CYS A 289 12.96 -7.74 18.51
N VAL A 290 13.25 -6.90 17.53
CA VAL A 290 14.19 -5.77 17.68
C VAL A 290 13.56 -4.66 18.53
N LYS A 291 14.13 -4.40 19.73
CA LYS A 291 13.57 -3.48 20.73
C LYS A 291 13.34 -2.06 20.23
N VAL A 292 14.33 -1.45 19.58
CA VAL A 292 14.26 -0.07 19.06
C VAL A 292 13.09 0.12 18.09
N HIS A 293 12.80 -0.88 17.24
CA HIS A 293 11.72 -0.79 16.28
C HIS A 293 10.34 -0.89 16.95
N ASN A 294 10.22 -1.78 17.94
CA ASN A 294 8.99 -1.89 18.73
C ASN A 294 8.76 -0.66 19.61
N HIS A 295 9.81 -0.09 20.21
CA HIS A 295 9.69 1.12 21.02
C HIS A 295 9.26 2.34 20.20
N ALA A 296 9.87 2.57 19.03
CA ALA A 296 9.43 3.63 18.11
C ALA A 296 7.96 3.45 17.67
N ALA A 297 7.55 2.21 17.38
CA ALA A 297 6.15 1.88 17.07
C ALA A 297 5.20 2.15 18.24
N MET A 298 5.58 1.77 19.47
CA MET A 298 4.79 2.01 20.68
C MET A 298 4.64 3.51 20.96
N LEU A 299 5.72 4.30 20.83
CA LEU A 299 5.66 5.75 21.04
C LEU A 299 4.76 6.45 20.00
N PHE A 300 4.83 6.02 18.74
CA PHE A 300 3.93 6.48 17.70
C PHE A 300 2.48 6.16 18.05
N ASN A 301 2.21 4.93 18.50
CA ASN A 301 0.88 4.48 18.89
C ASN A 301 0.30 5.27 20.07
N THR A 302 1.12 5.63 21.07
CA THR A 302 0.71 6.49 22.20
C THR A 302 0.28 7.87 21.75
N GLN A 303 1.08 8.51 20.89
CA GLN A 303 0.74 9.83 20.38
C GLN A 303 -0.46 9.79 19.41
N LEU A 304 -0.60 8.72 18.61
CA LEU A 304 -1.74 8.50 17.73
C LEU A 304 -3.05 8.29 18.51
N HIS A 305 -3.00 7.55 19.62
CA HIS A 305 -4.16 7.40 20.52
C HIS A 305 -4.56 8.76 21.11
N SER A 306 -3.59 9.53 21.61
CA SER A 306 -3.83 10.88 22.13
C SER A 306 -4.46 11.82 21.08
N LEU A 307 -3.97 11.75 19.84
CA LEU A 307 -4.55 12.47 18.70
C LEU A 307 -5.98 11.99 18.38
N SER A 308 -6.25 10.69 18.49
CA SER A 308 -7.58 10.12 18.27
C SER A 308 -8.58 10.62 19.30
N MET A 309 -8.18 10.75 20.58
CA MET A 309 -8.99 11.36 21.64
C MET A 309 -9.27 12.84 21.34
N LYS A 310 -8.25 13.60 20.92
CA LYS A 310 -8.40 15.00 20.50
C LYS A 310 -9.41 15.15 19.35
N PHE A 311 -9.48 14.20 18.41
CA PHE A 311 -10.49 14.24 17.36
C PHE A 311 -11.92 14.10 17.88
N GLN A 312 -12.16 13.28 18.90
CA GLN A 312 -13.50 13.16 19.50
C GLN A 312 -13.98 14.48 20.10
N GLU A 313 -13.07 15.29 20.62
CA GLU A 313 -13.39 16.63 21.16
C GLU A 313 -13.56 17.69 20.05
N GLN A 314 -12.73 17.64 19.01
CA GLN A 314 -12.62 18.69 18.00
C GLN A 314 -13.53 18.51 16.78
N LEU A 315 -13.99 17.29 16.52
CA LEU A 315 -14.77 16.96 15.33
C LEU A 315 -16.21 16.61 15.76
N PRO A 316 -17.10 17.60 15.93
CA PRO A 316 -18.46 17.35 16.38
C PRO A 316 -19.21 16.43 15.42
N GLU A 317 -20.15 15.65 15.96
CA GLU A 317 -20.93 14.65 15.21
C GLU A 317 -20.09 13.54 14.55
N SER A 318 -18.81 13.42 14.89
CA SER A 318 -17.96 12.33 14.43
C SER A 318 -17.83 11.23 15.49
N ASN A 319 -17.65 10.01 15.02
CA ASN A 319 -17.26 8.84 15.81
C ASN A 319 -15.83 8.48 15.46
N VAL A 320 -14.94 8.44 16.43
CA VAL A 320 -13.54 8.04 16.24
C VAL A 320 -13.27 6.81 17.08
N THR A 321 -13.00 5.69 16.40
CA THR A 321 -12.64 4.41 17.02
C THR A 321 -11.15 4.16 16.81
N TYR A 322 -10.39 4.10 17.88
CA TYR A 322 -9.00 3.65 17.85
C TYR A 322 -8.95 2.12 18.04
N THR A 323 -8.01 1.44 17.39
CA THR A 323 -7.81 -0.02 17.53
C THR A 323 -6.35 -0.37 17.74
N ASP A 324 -6.07 -1.11 18.81
CA ASP A 324 -4.73 -1.54 19.21
C ASP A 324 -4.29 -2.83 18.49
N ILE A 325 -3.90 -2.66 17.23
CA ILE A 325 -3.36 -3.71 16.35
C ILE A 325 -2.03 -4.25 16.86
N PHE A 326 -1.18 -3.41 17.46
CA PHE A 326 0.09 -3.82 18.05
C PHE A 326 -0.11 -4.95 19.05
N SER A 327 -0.98 -4.75 20.05
CA SER A 327 -1.21 -5.76 21.10
C SER A 327 -1.76 -7.06 20.53
N ILE A 328 -2.65 -7.00 19.54
CA ILE A 328 -3.20 -8.20 18.88
C ILE A 328 -2.07 -9.00 18.20
N LYS A 329 -1.27 -8.33 17.37
CA LYS A 329 -0.17 -8.94 16.61
C LYS A 329 0.93 -9.45 17.54
N PHE A 330 1.31 -8.66 18.54
CA PHE A 330 2.33 -9.05 19.51
C PHE A 330 1.86 -10.25 20.34
N ASN A 331 0.61 -10.27 20.81
CA ASN A 331 0.06 -11.43 21.51
C ASN A 331 0.05 -12.70 20.62
N LEU A 332 -0.27 -12.57 19.33
CA LEU A 332 -0.19 -13.68 18.39
C LEU A 332 1.24 -14.24 18.29
N ILE A 333 2.24 -13.36 18.22
CA ILE A 333 3.65 -13.75 18.12
C ILE A 333 4.13 -14.39 19.42
N SER A 334 3.85 -13.79 20.58
CA SER A 334 4.31 -14.26 21.88
C SER A 334 3.63 -15.56 22.33
N ASN A 335 2.34 -15.74 22.00
CA ASN A 335 1.54 -16.92 22.38
C ASN A 335 1.26 -17.86 21.20
N PHE A 336 2.06 -17.81 20.14
CA PHE A 336 1.82 -18.49 18.86
C PHE A 336 1.44 -19.98 19.01
N SER A 337 2.14 -20.72 19.87
CA SER A 337 1.90 -22.15 20.07
C SER A 337 0.54 -22.45 20.69
N GLN A 338 0.04 -21.60 21.58
CA GLN A 338 -1.28 -21.76 22.20
C GLN A 338 -2.39 -21.40 21.21
N LEU A 339 -2.08 -20.53 20.24
CA LEU A 339 -3.00 -20.03 19.22
C LEU A 339 -2.97 -20.86 17.93
N GLY A 340 -2.28 -22.00 17.93
CA GLY A 340 -2.26 -22.96 16.82
C GLY A 340 -1.17 -22.73 15.75
N PHE A 341 -0.31 -21.73 15.93
CA PHE A 341 0.82 -21.45 15.05
C PHE A 341 2.08 -22.18 15.53
N LYS A 342 3.05 -22.39 14.65
CA LYS A 342 4.35 -23.01 14.97
C LYS A 342 5.55 -22.10 14.72
N GLN A 343 5.41 -21.14 13.81
CA GLN A 343 6.52 -20.28 13.35
C GLN A 343 6.13 -18.80 13.51
N PRO A 344 6.47 -18.17 14.65
CA PRO A 344 6.07 -16.79 14.93
C PRO A 344 6.89 -15.76 14.16
N LEU A 345 8.20 -16.00 13.97
CA LEU A 345 9.15 -15.04 13.39
C LEU A 345 9.79 -15.52 12.07
N SER A 346 9.52 -16.74 11.65
CA SER A 346 10.03 -17.27 10.38
C SER A 346 9.11 -16.86 9.22
N ALA A 347 9.67 -16.51 8.07
CA ALA A 347 8.91 -16.25 6.85
C ALA A 347 8.49 -17.58 6.21
N CYS A 348 7.20 -17.74 5.89
CA CYS A 348 6.71 -18.90 5.14
C CYS A 348 7.32 -18.94 3.73
N CYS A 349 7.28 -17.83 3.00
CA CYS A 349 7.86 -17.67 1.68
C CYS A 349 9.19 -16.92 1.75
N GLY A 350 10.29 -17.64 1.54
CA GLY A 350 11.61 -17.05 1.66
C GLY A 350 12.75 -17.98 1.29
N TYR A 351 13.96 -17.57 1.65
CA TYR A 351 15.21 -18.24 1.35
C TYR A 351 16.21 -17.99 2.50
N GLY A 352 17.11 -18.94 2.75
CA GLY A 352 18.15 -18.84 3.78
C GLY A 352 17.97 -19.81 4.96
N GLY A 353 16.79 -20.43 5.09
CA GLY A 353 16.51 -21.42 6.14
C GLY A 353 16.39 -20.83 7.55
N PRO A 354 16.22 -21.67 8.58
CA PRO A 354 16.01 -21.23 9.96
C PRO A 354 17.14 -20.35 10.50
N PRO A 355 16.87 -19.44 11.46
CA PRO A 355 15.58 -19.30 12.15
C PRO A 355 14.53 -18.47 11.38
N LEU A 356 14.95 -17.54 10.51
CA LEU A 356 14.04 -16.58 9.89
C LEU A 356 13.51 -17.00 8.52
N ASN A 357 14.18 -17.92 7.82
CA ASN A 357 13.90 -18.25 6.43
C ASN A 357 13.81 -17.02 5.52
N PHE A 358 14.68 -16.03 5.73
CA PHE A 358 14.63 -14.75 5.03
C PHE A 358 16.03 -14.27 4.61
N ASP A 359 16.13 -13.74 3.38
CA ASP A 359 17.33 -13.12 2.82
C ASP A 359 16.92 -11.84 2.06
N THR A 360 17.51 -10.69 2.43
CA THR A 360 17.15 -9.38 1.89
C THR A 360 17.38 -9.23 0.39
N ARG A 361 18.17 -10.13 -0.22
CA ARG A 361 18.57 -10.02 -1.64
C ARG A 361 17.56 -10.65 -2.59
N ILE A 362 16.62 -11.46 -2.09
CA ILE A 362 15.68 -12.24 -2.89
C ILE A 362 14.27 -12.16 -2.29
N ALA A 363 13.32 -11.61 -3.05
CA ALA A 363 11.93 -11.56 -2.59
C ALA A 363 11.21 -12.90 -2.83
N CYS A 364 10.12 -13.13 -2.11
CA CYS A 364 9.26 -14.31 -2.28
C CYS A 364 8.89 -14.51 -3.77
N GLY A 365 9.03 -15.75 -4.27
CA GLY A 365 8.73 -16.10 -5.66
C GLY A 365 9.79 -15.70 -6.68
N GLU A 366 10.79 -14.88 -6.30
CA GLU A 366 11.90 -14.55 -7.20
C GLU A 366 12.88 -15.72 -7.31
N THR A 367 13.51 -15.82 -8.49
CA THR A 367 14.71 -16.64 -8.72
C THR A 367 15.87 -15.73 -9.03
N LYS A 368 16.96 -15.82 -8.25
CA LYS A 368 18.16 -15.01 -8.41
C LYS A 368 19.42 -15.85 -8.37
N ASN A 369 20.46 -15.39 -9.05
CA ASN A 369 21.80 -15.94 -8.89
C ASN A 369 22.41 -15.31 -7.62
N LEU A 370 22.50 -16.10 -6.55
CA LEU A 370 23.18 -15.71 -5.32
C LEU A 370 24.48 -16.51 -5.21
N ASN A 371 25.61 -15.80 -5.21
CA ASN A 371 26.95 -16.37 -5.09
C ASN A 371 27.25 -17.50 -6.09
N GLY A 372 26.82 -17.34 -7.35
CA GLY A 372 27.06 -18.31 -8.42
C GLY A 372 26.03 -19.43 -8.53
N THR A 373 25.03 -19.48 -7.64
CA THR A 373 23.96 -20.48 -7.65
C THR A 373 22.61 -19.84 -7.91
N LEU A 374 21.84 -20.37 -8.87
CA LEU A 374 20.44 -19.98 -9.07
C LEU A 374 19.58 -20.57 -7.95
N VAL A 375 18.94 -19.69 -7.18
CA VAL A 375 18.09 -20.06 -6.06
C VAL A 375 16.76 -19.35 -6.17
N THR A 376 15.71 -20.00 -5.65
CA THR A 376 14.34 -19.47 -5.65
C THR A 376 13.86 -19.35 -4.21
N ALA A 377 13.30 -18.20 -3.84
CA ALA A 377 12.59 -18.05 -2.58
C ALA A 377 11.21 -18.71 -2.71
N LYS A 378 10.95 -19.74 -1.91
CA LYS A 378 9.78 -20.62 -2.07
C LYS A 378 8.82 -20.49 -0.89
N PRO A 379 7.51 -20.64 -1.13
CA PRO A 379 6.52 -20.74 -0.05
C PRO A 379 6.72 -22.02 0.76
N CYS A 380 6.29 -21.98 2.02
CA CYS A 380 6.22 -23.12 2.91
C CYS A 380 5.06 -24.06 2.50
N ASN A 381 5.09 -25.30 3.01
CA ASN A 381 4.06 -26.30 2.67
C ASN A 381 2.71 -26.05 3.34
N ASN A 382 2.71 -25.42 4.53
CA ASN A 382 1.50 -25.16 5.30
C ASN A 382 1.52 -23.72 5.83
N THR A 383 0.75 -22.84 5.20
CA THR A 383 0.68 -21.41 5.55
C THR A 383 0.05 -21.14 6.90
N ASP A 384 -0.78 -22.07 7.40
CA ASP A 384 -1.51 -21.92 8.67
C ASP A 384 -0.59 -22.06 9.89
N GLU A 385 0.60 -22.63 9.71
CA GLU A 385 1.58 -22.79 10.78
C GLU A 385 2.45 -21.54 10.99
N TYR A 386 2.40 -20.56 10.08
CA TYR A 386 3.28 -19.40 10.07
C TYR A 386 2.51 -18.12 10.35
N VAL A 387 3.09 -17.24 11.16
CA VAL A 387 2.55 -15.88 11.36
C VAL A 387 2.93 -14.98 10.19
N ASN A 388 4.17 -15.08 9.69
CA ASN A 388 4.71 -14.24 8.62
C ASN A 388 4.68 -14.96 7.26
N TRP A 389 4.10 -14.30 6.25
CA TRP A 389 4.12 -14.77 4.86
C TRP A 389 5.47 -14.54 4.22
N ASP A 390 5.98 -13.31 4.27
CA ASP A 390 7.31 -12.94 3.78
C ASP A 390 8.06 -12.14 4.87
N GLY A 391 9.05 -11.33 4.49
CA GLY A 391 9.77 -10.49 5.47
C GLY A 391 8.99 -9.31 6.05
N ASN A 392 7.79 -9.01 5.56
CA ASN A 392 7.01 -7.81 5.85
C ASN A 392 5.54 -8.07 6.20
N HIS A 393 4.94 -9.06 5.55
CA HIS A 393 3.49 -9.30 5.55
C HIS A 393 3.15 -10.58 6.33
N TYR A 394 1.98 -10.57 6.95
CA TYR A 394 1.44 -11.70 7.71
C TYR A 394 0.73 -12.69 6.77
N THR A 395 0.64 -13.96 7.16
CA THR A 395 -0.12 -14.99 6.40
C THR A 395 -1.62 -14.72 6.44
N GLU A 396 -2.38 -15.36 5.55
CA GLU A 396 -3.85 -15.31 5.59
C GLU A 396 -4.39 -15.80 6.94
N ALA A 397 -3.88 -16.93 7.45
CA ALA A 397 -4.27 -17.47 8.75
C ALA A 397 -4.04 -16.47 9.89
N ALA A 398 -2.90 -15.79 9.92
CA ALA A 398 -2.62 -14.75 10.90
C ALA A 398 -3.55 -13.54 10.74
N ASN A 399 -3.83 -13.09 9.52
CA ASN A 399 -4.78 -12.00 9.27
C ASN A 399 -6.23 -12.37 9.66
N LEU A 400 -6.65 -13.62 9.44
CA LEU A 400 -7.94 -14.12 9.92
C LEU A 400 -8.02 -14.09 11.45
N PHE A 401 -6.96 -14.52 12.15
CA PHE A 401 -6.89 -14.39 13.60
C PHE A 401 -6.97 -12.92 14.04
N ILE A 402 -6.12 -12.05 13.47
CA ILE A 402 -6.08 -10.62 13.81
C ILE A 402 -7.45 -9.98 13.60
N SER A 403 -8.09 -10.21 12.45
CA SER A 403 -9.42 -9.69 12.15
C SER A 403 -10.48 -10.18 13.14
N SER A 404 -10.42 -11.44 13.58
CA SER A 404 -11.33 -11.96 14.63
C SER A 404 -11.17 -11.22 15.96
N GLN A 405 -9.94 -10.86 16.34
CA GLN A 405 -9.67 -10.12 17.57
C GLN A 405 -10.15 -8.67 17.47
N ILE A 406 -9.96 -8.04 16.31
CA ILE A 406 -10.50 -6.71 16.02
C ILE A 406 -12.04 -6.72 16.15
N LEU A 407 -12.69 -7.69 15.52
CA LEU A 407 -14.16 -7.82 15.51
C LEU A 407 -14.76 -8.15 16.89
N SER A 408 -13.96 -8.65 17.83
CA SER A 408 -14.40 -8.85 19.22
C SER A 408 -14.69 -7.54 19.95
N GLY A 409 -14.16 -6.41 19.45
CA GLY A 409 -14.26 -5.09 20.09
C GLY A 409 -13.37 -4.90 21.31
N LYS A 410 -12.72 -5.95 21.84
CA LYS A 410 -11.88 -5.87 23.05
C LYS A 410 -10.68 -4.91 22.90
N TYR A 411 -10.18 -4.75 21.68
CA TYR A 411 -9.03 -3.91 21.35
C TYR A 411 -9.43 -2.59 20.70
N SER A 412 -10.72 -2.25 20.73
CA SER A 412 -11.28 -1.09 20.07
C SER A 412 -12.14 -0.30 21.05
N GLY A 413 -11.90 1.00 21.17
CA GLY A 413 -12.73 1.81 22.05
C GLY A 413 -12.46 3.31 21.93
N PRO A 414 -13.35 4.11 22.53
CA PRO A 414 -13.09 5.51 22.83
C PRO A 414 -12.23 5.69 24.09
N ALA A 415 -11.78 4.58 24.71
CA ALA A 415 -11.33 4.53 26.09
C ALA A 415 -9.98 5.22 26.36
N SER A 416 -9.83 5.64 27.63
CA SER A 416 -8.61 6.14 28.25
C SER A 416 -7.38 5.28 27.91
N ILE A 417 -6.21 5.91 27.86
CA ILE A 417 -4.92 5.26 27.61
C ILE A 417 -4.71 4.06 28.55
N ASP A 418 -5.22 4.09 29.78
CA ASP A 418 -4.93 3.04 30.78
C ASP A 418 -5.60 1.68 30.51
N GLU A 419 -6.55 1.59 29.58
CA GLU A 419 -7.28 0.33 29.32
C GLU A 419 -6.65 -0.55 28.23
N TYR A 420 -5.68 -0.04 27.45
CA TYR A 420 -5.07 -0.85 26.40
C TYR A 420 -3.78 -1.54 26.88
N PRO A 421 -3.62 -2.86 26.56
CA PRO A 421 -2.46 -3.61 26.98
C PRO A 421 -1.14 -2.95 26.57
N ILE A 422 -1.02 -2.38 25.35
CA ILE A 422 0.23 -1.77 24.86
C ILE A 422 0.78 -0.68 25.80
N PHE A 423 -0.08 0.08 26.48
CA PHE A 423 0.34 1.20 27.33
C PHE A 423 0.86 0.75 28.70
N SER A 424 0.48 -0.44 29.14
CA SER A 424 1.06 -1.07 30.34
C SER A 424 2.55 -1.41 30.16
N TRP A 425 3.00 -1.69 28.94
CA TRP A 425 4.40 -1.99 28.63
C TRP A 425 5.30 -0.75 28.64
N LEU A 426 4.72 0.46 28.51
CA LEU A 426 5.45 1.73 28.54
C LEU A 426 5.66 2.29 29.96
N GLN A 427 4.95 1.75 30.96
CA GLN A 427 5.08 2.18 32.37
C GLN A 427 6.12 1.38 33.16
N VAL A 428 6.81 0.43 32.52
CA VAL A 428 7.88 -0.37 33.12
C VAL A 428 9.24 0.18 32.65
N GLU A 429 9.65 1.30 33.23
CA GLU A 429 11.05 1.76 33.23
C GLU A 429 11.55 1.95 34.67
#